data_AF-A0A258E319-F1
#
_entry.id   AF-A0A258E319-F1
#
_cell.length_a   1.000
_cell.length_b   1.000
_cell.length_c   1.000
_cell.angle_alpha   90.00
_cell.angle_beta   90.00
_cell.angle_gamma   90.00
#
_symmetry.space_group_name_H-M   'P 1'
#
loop_
_entity.id
_entity.type
_entity.pdbx_description
1 polymer ?
#
loop_
_entity_poly.entity_id
_entity_poly.type
_entity_poly.pdbx_seq_one_letter_code
_entity_poly.pdbx_strand_id
1 'polypeptide(L)'
;MAGRAEAARISLAADLREEDIDSLFGAEITRSLEVAFDREAGAVRAREVRRLRALVLAERPRAAPRTAASSIALAQGIASLGLHRLPWTAALSQWRERVMFLRQHMGGADWPDLSDAALAEGITDWLGPFLDGKTALAEISAGDLGNALHAQVPYGLAARLEAEAPTHFDAPSGSRLPIDYGQEGGPVLPVRVQEMFGLAVHPSIAGGRVPLTLALLSPAHRPIQITKDLPQFWRGSWREVRADMRGRYPKHPWPEDPAQAPATSRAKPRGT
;
A
#
# COMPACT_ATOMS: atom_id res chain seq x y z
N MET A 1 -3.56 14.76 33.80
CA MET A 1 -3.61 16.03 34.57
C MET A 1 -2.21 16.59 34.62
N ALA A 2 -1.93 17.66 33.86
CA ALA A 2 -0.68 18.40 33.93
C ALA A 2 -0.86 19.56 34.93
N GLY A 3 -0.08 19.56 36.01
CA GLY A 3 -0.06 20.67 36.95
C GLY A 3 0.53 21.91 36.26
N ARG A 4 -0.23 22.99 36.18
CA ARG A 4 0.29 24.31 35.80
C ARG A 4 1.33 24.72 36.84
N ALA A 5 2.60 24.75 36.45
CA ALA A 5 3.64 25.41 37.21
C ALA A 5 3.46 26.93 37.05
N GLU A 6 2.52 27.51 37.79
CA GLU A 6 2.54 28.94 38.07
C GLU A 6 3.72 29.22 39.01
N ALA A 7 4.82 29.70 38.41
CA ALA A 7 5.88 30.51 39.01
C ALA A 7 6.39 30.09 40.40
N ALA A 8 7.16 29.00 40.47
CA ALA A 8 8.06 28.80 41.61
C ALA A 8 9.16 29.87 41.59
N ARG A 9 9.19 30.77 42.59
CA ARG A 9 10.21 31.81 42.74
C ARG A 9 11.33 31.33 43.65
N ILE A 10 12.56 31.27 43.15
CA ILE A 10 13.75 30.99 43.96
C ILE A 10 14.01 32.20 44.87
N SER A 11 13.92 32.01 46.19
CA SER A 11 14.12 33.07 47.19
C SER A 11 15.55 33.16 47.71
N LEU A 12 16.28 32.03 47.69
CA LEU A 12 17.68 31.89 48.09
C LEU A 12 18.34 30.84 47.20
N ALA A 13 19.59 31.05 46.82
CA ALA A 13 20.40 30.11 46.04
C ALA A 13 21.86 30.20 46.45
N ALA A 14 22.61 29.12 46.20
CA ALA A 14 24.06 29.07 46.35
C ALA A 14 24.67 28.49 45.06
N ASP A 15 25.90 28.90 44.78
CA ASP A 15 26.75 28.31 43.74
C ASP A 15 27.02 26.83 44.06
N LEU A 16 26.92 25.98 43.03
CA LEU A 16 27.44 24.62 43.01
C LEU A 16 28.29 24.45 41.75
N ARG A 17 29.50 23.91 41.92
CA ARG A 17 30.33 23.43 40.81
C ARG A 17 29.93 22.01 40.44
N GLU A 18 30.28 21.58 39.24
CA GLU A 18 30.00 20.21 38.78
C GLU A 18 30.65 19.15 39.70
N GLU A 19 31.84 19.45 40.23
CA GLU A 19 32.57 18.64 41.21
C GLU A 19 31.77 18.43 42.52
N ASP A 20 31.04 19.46 42.96
CA ASP A 20 30.19 19.41 44.15
C ASP A 20 28.99 18.49 43.90
N ILE A 21 28.42 18.52 42.69
CA ILE A 21 27.30 17.65 42.31
C ILE A 21 27.73 16.18 42.40
N ASP A 22 28.91 15.86 41.89
CA ASP A 22 29.44 14.50 41.90
C ASP A 22 29.76 14.01 43.30
N SER A 23 30.32 14.89 44.14
CA SER A 23 30.68 14.58 45.52
C SER A 23 29.45 14.41 46.42
N LEU A 24 28.45 15.28 46.27
CA LEU A 24 27.25 15.31 47.13
C LEU A 24 26.19 14.29 46.70
N PHE A 25 26.04 14.08 45.39
CA PHE A 25 24.92 13.30 44.84
C PHE A 25 25.36 12.10 44.00
N GLY A 26 26.64 11.71 44.03
CA GLY A 26 27.18 10.63 43.19
C GLY A 26 26.39 9.32 43.22
N ALA A 27 25.84 8.93 44.38
CA ALA A 27 25.03 7.73 44.52
C ALA A 27 23.65 7.82 43.82
N GLU A 28 23.16 9.04 43.56
CA GLU A 28 21.89 9.29 42.86
C GLU A 28 22.08 9.56 41.37
N ILE A 29 23.33 9.70 40.92
CA ILE A 29 23.64 9.94 39.52
C ILE A 29 23.55 8.61 38.76
N THR A 30 22.63 8.56 37.80
CA THR A 30 22.44 7.40 36.93
C THR A 30 23.05 7.66 35.56
N ARG A 31 23.50 6.59 34.90
CA ARG A 31 23.84 6.58 33.48
C ARG A 31 22.91 5.60 32.78
N SER A 32 22.25 6.05 31.73
CA SER A 32 21.33 5.21 30.96
C SER A 32 21.52 5.47 29.48
N LEU A 33 21.24 4.45 28.66
CA LEU A 33 21.15 4.58 27.23
C LEU A 33 19.68 4.82 26.87
N GLU A 34 19.37 6.03 26.41
CA GLU A 34 18.05 6.34 25.90
C GLU A 34 18.02 6.10 24.41
N VAL A 35 17.01 5.35 23.96
CA VAL A 35 16.76 5.03 22.56
C VAL A 35 15.46 5.69 22.15
N ALA A 36 15.50 6.48 21.08
CA ALA A 36 14.34 7.19 20.57
C ALA A 36 14.37 7.22 19.04
N PHE A 37 13.19 7.21 18.43
CA PHE A 37 13.07 7.41 17.00
C PHE A 37 13.19 8.91 16.66
N ASP A 38 14.17 9.24 15.84
CA ASP A 38 14.35 10.56 15.25
C ASP A 38 13.55 10.61 13.94
N ARG A 39 12.49 11.41 13.93
CA ARG A 39 11.57 11.56 12.79
C ARG A 39 12.25 12.20 11.58
N GLU A 40 13.16 13.13 11.78
CA GLU A 40 13.86 13.83 10.70
C GLU A 40 14.88 12.89 10.03
N ALA A 41 15.63 12.16 10.86
CA ALA A 41 16.57 11.16 10.36
C ALA A 41 15.91 9.88 9.83
N GLY A 42 14.64 9.64 10.18
CA GLY A 42 13.96 8.38 9.89
C GLY A 42 14.66 7.17 10.53
N ALA A 43 15.24 7.36 11.71
CA ALA A 43 16.12 6.38 12.33
C ALA A 43 16.02 6.40 13.86
N VAL A 44 16.22 5.25 14.46
CA VAL A 44 16.43 5.09 15.89
C VAL A 44 17.83 5.61 16.23
N ARG A 45 17.87 6.57 17.14
CA ARG A 45 19.10 7.13 17.70
C ARG A 45 19.20 6.75 19.17
N ALA A 46 20.43 6.62 19.64
CA ALA A 46 20.69 6.47 21.05
C ALA A 46 21.54 7.62 21.58
N ARG A 47 21.29 8.00 22.82
CA ARG A 47 22.17 8.87 23.58
C ARG A 47 22.41 8.27 24.95
N GLU A 48 23.65 8.34 25.40
CA GLU A 48 23.94 8.04 26.80
C GLU A 48 23.69 9.31 27.60
N VAL A 49 22.82 9.20 28.60
CA VAL A 49 22.41 10.33 29.44
C VAL A 49 22.86 10.05 30.86
N ARG A 50 23.56 11.03 31.43
CA ARG A 50 23.91 11.09 32.83
C ARG A 50 22.91 12.01 33.54
N ARG A 51 22.15 11.48 34.50
CA ARG A 51 21.11 12.25 35.21
C ARG A 51 21.29 12.24 36.71
N LEU A 52 21.03 13.39 37.32
CA LEU A 52 20.65 13.50 38.73
C LEU A 52 19.14 13.70 38.79
N ARG A 53 18.39 12.63 39.10
CA ARG A 53 16.92 12.64 39.08
C ARG A 53 16.38 13.15 37.73
N ALA A 54 15.65 14.27 37.69
CA ALA A 54 15.14 14.88 36.46
C ALA A 54 16.17 15.76 35.72
N LEU A 55 17.30 16.11 36.37
CA LEU A 55 18.32 16.98 35.79
C LEU A 55 19.27 16.17 34.91
N VAL A 56 19.37 16.53 33.63
CA VAL A 56 20.40 16.01 32.73
C VAL A 56 21.70 16.76 33.00
N LEU A 57 22.71 16.02 33.47
CA LEU A 57 24.05 16.57 33.75
C LEU A 57 24.92 16.57 32.49
N ALA A 58 24.84 15.48 31.72
CA ALA A 58 25.55 15.35 30.45
C ALA A 58 24.79 14.39 29.52
N GLU A 59 24.88 14.65 28.22
CA GLU A 59 24.41 13.74 27.19
C GLU A 59 25.44 13.61 26.08
N ARG A 60 25.55 12.42 25.50
CA ARG A 60 26.47 12.15 24.40
C ARG A 60 25.85 11.18 23.40
N PRO A 61 25.90 11.47 22.08
CA PRO A 61 25.41 10.57 21.06
C PRO A 61 26.08 9.20 21.14
N ARG A 62 25.30 8.14 20.93
CA ARG A 62 25.75 6.76 20.83
C ARG A 62 25.12 6.09 19.62
N ALA A 63 25.77 5.05 19.11
CA ALA A 63 25.14 4.18 18.12
C ALA A 63 23.91 3.52 18.76
N ALA A 64 22.78 3.51 18.03
CA ALA A 64 21.62 2.77 18.47
C ALA A 64 21.95 1.27 18.53
N PRO A 65 21.61 0.58 19.64
CA PRO A 65 21.86 -0.84 19.75
C PRO A 65 20.98 -1.57 18.73
N ARG A 66 21.53 -2.56 18.02
CA ARG A 66 20.79 -3.36 17.03
C ARG A 66 20.06 -4.51 17.74
N THR A 67 19.05 -4.17 18.54
CA THR A 67 18.25 -5.10 19.35
C THR A 67 16.80 -5.11 18.90
N ALA A 68 16.04 -6.13 19.29
CA ALA A 68 14.59 -6.19 19.06
C ALA A 68 13.83 -4.95 19.58
N ALA A 69 14.27 -4.37 20.69
CA ALA A 69 13.69 -3.13 21.22
C ALA A 69 13.89 -1.94 20.27
N SER A 70 15.05 -1.82 19.62
CA SER A 70 15.29 -0.81 18.58
C SER A 70 14.48 -1.08 17.33
N SER A 71 14.33 -2.34 16.92
CA SER A 71 13.46 -2.73 15.80
C SER A 71 11.99 -2.35 16.06
N ILE A 72 11.50 -2.56 17.28
CA ILE A 72 10.15 -2.12 17.71
C ILE A 72 10.04 -0.59 17.69
N ALA A 73 11.03 0.12 18.24
CA ALA A 73 11.04 1.58 18.22
C ALA A 73 11.09 2.15 16.78
N LEU A 74 11.80 1.47 15.87
CA LEU A 74 11.82 1.80 14.44
C LEU A 74 10.44 1.60 13.82
N ALA A 75 9.80 0.45 14.06
CA ALA A 75 8.46 0.16 13.56
C ALA A 75 7.43 1.21 14.02
N GLN A 76 7.39 1.51 15.32
CA GLN A 76 6.52 2.56 15.88
C GLN A 76 6.81 3.94 15.28
N GLY A 77 8.10 4.26 15.12
CA GLY A 77 8.56 5.49 14.47
C GLY A 77 8.04 5.63 13.04
N ILE A 78 8.07 4.55 12.26
CA ILE A 78 7.58 4.51 10.88
C ILE A 78 6.08 4.75 10.82
N ALA A 79 5.28 4.15 11.70
CA ALA A 79 3.84 4.42 11.75
C ALA A 79 3.57 5.93 11.97
N SER A 80 4.40 6.60 12.78
CA SER A 80 4.29 8.04 13.01
C SER A 80 4.67 8.92 11.81
N LEU A 81 5.52 8.41 10.90
CA LEU A 81 5.91 9.08 9.64
C LEU A 81 4.91 8.82 8.50
N GLY A 82 4.14 7.73 8.60
CA GLY A 82 3.22 7.26 7.58
C GLY A 82 3.80 6.12 6.75
N LEU A 83 2.96 5.12 6.48
CA LEU A 83 3.36 3.89 5.79
C LEU A 83 3.82 4.10 4.36
N HIS A 84 3.41 5.18 3.71
CA HIS A 84 3.86 5.56 2.35
C HIS A 84 5.38 5.74 2.24
N ARG A 85 6.09 5.90 3.37
CA ARG A 85 7.55 6.01 3.45
C ARG A 85 8.28 4.66 3.36
N LEU A 86 7.56 3.55 3.55
CA LEU A 86 8.11 2.20 3.35
C LEU A 86 8.42 1.95 1.87
N PRO A 87 9.30 0.98 1.54
CA PRO A 87 9.74 0.71 0.17
C PRO A 87 8.66 -0.05 -0.64
N TRP A 88 7.50 0.57 -0.82
CA TRP A 88 6.41 0.03 -1.63
C TRP A 88 6.84 -0.07 -3.09
N THR A 89 6.61 -1.25 -3.67
CA THR A 89 6.70 -1.45 -5.12
C THR A 89 5.29 -1.42 -5.72
N ALA A 90 5.20 -1.23 -7.03
CA ALA A 90 3.93 -1.37 -7.75
C ALA A 90 3.30 -2.75 -7.53
N ALA A 91 4.12 -3.81 -7.48
CA ALA A 91 3.66 -5.17 -7.23
C ALA A 91 3.09 -5.36 -5.81
N LEU A 92 3.75 -4.82 -4.77
CA LEU A 92 3.25 -4.91 -3.40
C LEU A 92 1.98 -4.09 -3.19
N SER A 93 1.90 -2.91 -3.81
CA SER A 93 0.72 -2.05 -3.76
C SER A 93 -0.48 -2.75 -4.41
N GLN A 94 -0.29 -3.28 -5.62
CA GLN A 94 -1.31 -4.03 -6.34
C GLN A 94 -1.73 -5.31 -5.60
N TRP A 95 -0.78 -6.04 -5.01
CA TRP A 95 -1.08 -7.21 -4.20
C TRP A 95 -1.95 -6.86 -2.99
N ARG A 96 -1.61 -5.77 -2.28
CA ARG A 96 -2.39 -5.27 -1.14
C ARG A 96 -3.80 -4.87 -1.57
N GLU A 97 -3.94 -4.15 -2.69
CA GLU A 97 -5.24 -3.75 -3.23
C GLU A 97 -6.13 -4.95 -3.53
N ARG A 98 -5.58 -6.04 -4.09
CA ARG A 98 -6.33 -7.29 -4.34
C ARG A 98 -6.81 -7.95 -3.05
N VAL A 99 -5.97 -7.99 -2.02
CA VAL A 99 -6.34 -8.53 -0.70
C VAL A 99 -7.46 -7.69 -0.08
N MET A 100 -7.33 -6.37 -0.12
CA MET A 100 -8.36 -5.45 0.39
C MET A 100 -9.67 -5.54 -0.39
N PHE A 101 -9.60 -5.70 -1.71
CA PHE A 101 -10.75 -5.93 -2.56
C PHE A 101 -11.51 -7.21 -2.15
N LEU A 102 -10.81 -8.33 -1.96
CA LEU A 102 -11.45 -9.56 -1.53
C LEU A 102 -11.98 -9.47 -0.10
N ARG A 103 -11.29 -8.76 0.81
CA ARG A 103 -11.81 -8.47 2.16
C ARG A 103 -13.15 -7.75 2.09
N GLN A 104 -13.26 -6.71 1.26
CA GLN A 104 -14.47 -5.91 1.11
C GLN A 104 -15.64 -6.72 0.54
N HIS A 105 -15.40 -7.63 -0.41
CA HIS A 105 -16.47 -8.31 -1.14
C HIS A 105 -16.76 -9.74 -0.69
N MET A 106 -15.80 -10.45 -0.07
CA MET A 106 -15.93 -11.86 0.34
C MET A 106 -16.28 -12.04 1.83
N GLY A 107 -16.71 -10.98 2.52
CA GLY A 107 -17.21 -11.08 3.90
C GLY A 107 -16.15 -10.95 5.00
N GLY A 108 -14.96 -10.47 4.66
CA GLY A 108 -13.93 -9.96 5.58
C GLY A 108 -13.28 -10.91 6.60
N ALA A 109 -13.96 -11.98 7.03
CA ALA A 109 -13.51 -12.83 8.12
C ALA A 109 -12.24 -13.64 7.78
N ASP A 110 -12.11 -14.04 6.52
CA ASP A 110 -10.94 -14.80 6.06
C ASP A 110 -9.76 -13.88 5.69
N TRP A 111 -10.03 -12.72 5.11
CA TRP A 111 -9.00 -11.85 4.52
C TRP A 111 -8.52 -10.78 5.51
N PRO A 112 -7.20 -10.65 5.75
CA PRO A 112 -6.67 -9.71 6.74
C PRO A 112 -6.93 -8.25 6.36
N ASP A 113 -7.07 -7.39 7.36
CA ASP A 113 -7.13 -5.94 7.16
C ASP A 113 -5.74 -5.38 6.90
N LEU A 114 -5.47 -5.02 5.66
CA LEU A 114 -4.23 -4.38 5.24
C LEU A 114 -4.44 -2.89 4.91
N SER A 115 -5.48 -2.26 5.48
CA SER A 115 -5.66 -0.81 5.37
C SER A 115 -4.52 -0.07 6.06
N ASP A 116 -4.27 1.18 5.65
CA ASP A 116 -3.21 1.99 6.26
C ASP A 116 -3.41 2.15 7.78
N ALA A 117 -4.66 2.22 8.24
CA ALA A 117 -4.98 2.29 9.67
C ALA A 117 -4.60 1.00 10.41
N ALA A 118 -5.03 -0.16 9.91
CA ALA A 118 -4.74 -1.46 10.53
C ALA A 118 -3.23 -1.77 10.51
N LEU A 119 -2.56 -1.49 9.39
CA LEU A 119 -1.11 -1.67 9.28
C LEU A 119 -0.33 -0.71 10.18
N ALA A 120 -0.79 0.52 10.39
CA ALA A 120 -0.13 1.45 11.29
C ALA A 120 -0.31 1.04 12.76
N GLU A 121 -1.51 0.59 13.13
CA GLU A 121 -1.83 0.11 14.48
C GLU A 121 -1.02 -1.14 14.85
N GLY A 122 -0.96 -2.13 13.95
CA GLY A 122 -0.25 -3.39 14.17
C GLY A 122 1.22 -3.41 13.76
N ILE A 123 1.85 -2.26 13.47
CA ILE A 123 3.18 -2.22 12.82
C ILE A 123 4.28 -2.96 13.59
N THR A 124 4.20 -2.98 14.91
CA THR A 124 5.16 -3.71 15.76
C THR A 124 5.05 -5.21 15.57
N ASP A 125 3.85 -5.70 15.24
CA ASP A 125 3.53 -7.12 15.23
C ASP A 125 3.78 -7.72 13.84
N TRP A 126 3.37 -7.02 12.79
CA TRP A 126 3.54 -7.52 11.42
C TRP A 126 4.90 -7.15 10.80
N LEU A 127 5.44 -5.96 11.06
CA LEU A 127 6.70 -5.50 10.49
C LEU A 127 7.87 -5.70 11.44
N GLY A 128 7.68 -5.45 12.74
CA GLY A 128 8.74 -5.52 13.77
C GLY A 128 9.63 -6.77 13.70
N PRO A 129 9.09 -8.00 13.57
CA PRO A 129 9.88 -9.22 13.45
C PRO A 129 10.81 -9.27 12.23
N PHE A 130 10.52 -8.51 11.17
CA PHE A 130 11.31 -8.43 9.94
C PHE A 130 12.35 -7.29 9.95
N LEU A 131 12.40 -6.53 11.05
CA LEU A 131 13.34 -5.43 11.26
C LEU A 131 14.52 -5.83 12.15
N ASP A 132 14.75 -7.13 12.36
CA ASP A 132 15.86 -7.58 13.20
C ASP A 132 17.19 -6.95 12.76
N GLY A 133 17.93 -6.45 13.74
CA GLY A 133 19.18 -5.73 13.54
C GLY A 133 19.08 -4.37 12.86
N LYS A 134 17.91 -3.89 12.40
CA LYS A 134 17.75 -2.60 11.70
C LYS A 134 17.42 -1.46 12.65
N THR A 135 17.99 -0.28 12.37
CA THR A 135 17.78 0.94 13.16
C THR A 135 17.36 2.14 12.32
N ALA A 136 17.33 2.04 10.99
CA ALA A 136 16.88 3.13 10.13
C ALA A 136 15.90 2.66 9.05
N LEU A 137 14.97 3.55 8.66
CA LEU A 137 14.04 3.31 7.55
C LEU A 137 14.77 2.99 6.24
N ALA A 138 15.92 3.63 6.00
CA ALA A 138 16.74 3.39 4.82
C ALA A 138 17.36 1.97 4.76
N GLU A 139 17.40 1.24 5.88
CA GLU A 139 17.86 -0.15 5.93
C GLU A 139 16.75 -1.16 5.57
N ILE A 140 15.50 -0.69 5.43
CA ILE A 140 14.35 -1.54 5.08
C ILE A 140 14.29 -1.69 3.56
N SER A 141 14.43 -2.91 3.09
CA SER A 141 14.31 -3.24 1.66
C SER A 141 12.86 -3.56 1.27
N ALA A 142 12.57 -3.50 -0.03
CA ALA A 142 11.29 -3.97 -0.57
C ALA A 142 11.03 -5.45 -0.27
N GLY A 143 12.09 -6.26 -0.16
CA GLY A 143 11.98 -7.68 0.21
C GLY A 143 11.52 -7.88 1.65
N ASP A 144 12.02 -7.05 2.58
CA ASP A 144 11.58 -7.08 3.98
C ASP A 144 10.10 -6.73 4.10
N LEU A 145 9.68 -5.65 3.42
CA LEU A 145 8.28 -5.23 3.37
C LEU A 145 7.40 -6.32 2.77
N GLY A 146 7.82 -6.91 1.65
CA GLY A 146 7.09 -7.97 0.97
C GLY A 146 6.91 -9.21 1.84
N ASN A 147 7.98 -9.68 2.49
CA ASN A 147 7.92 -10.82 3.40
C ASN A 147 6.97 -10.56 4.58
N ALA A 148 7.06 -9.36 5.17
CA ALA A 148 6.21 -8.96 6.28
C ALA A 148 4.72 -8.89 5.91
N LEU A 149 4.39 -8.32 4.74
CA LEU A 149 3.02 -8.24 4.23
C LEU A 149 2.47 -9.63 3.85
N HIS A 150 3.25 -10.45 3.14
CA HIS A 150 2.79 -11.79 2.74
C HIS A 150 2.55 -12.70 3.95
N ALA A 151 3.33 -12.53 5.04
CA ALA A 151 3.12 -13.26 6.28
C ALA A 151 1.75 -12.95 6.96
N GLN A 152 1.09 -11.85 6.60
CA GLN A 152 -0.25 -11.52 7.10
C GLN A 152 -1.36 -12.35 6.44
N VAL A 153 -1.11 -12.94 5.27
CA VAL A 153 -2.12 -13.70 4.52
C VAL A 153 -1.89 -15.20 4.75
N PRO A 154 -2.83 -15.92 5.38
CA PRO A 154 -2.74 -17.37 5.56
C PRO A 154 -2.51 -18.11 4.24
N TYR A 155 -1.69 -19.17 4.28
CA TYR A 155 -1.26 -19.91 3.09
C TYR A 155 -2.41 -20.36 2.17
N GLY A 156 -3.54 -20.81 2.73
CA GLY A 156 -4.70 -21.24 1.96
C GLY A 156 -5.39 -20.12 1.15
N LEU A 157 -5.15 -18.85 1.49
CA LEU A 157 -5.73 -17.72 0.79
C LEU A 157 -4.90 -17.26 -0.41
N ALA A 158 -3.60 -17.57 -0.46
CA ALA A 158 -2.76 -17.15 -1.58
C ALA A 158 -3.27 -17.69 -2.93
N ALA A 159 -3.64 -18.98 -2.99
CA ALA A 159 -4.22 -19.57 -4.19
C ALA A 159 -5.60 -18.97 -4.52
N ARG A 160 -6.41 -18.69 -3.50
CA ARG A 160 -7.71 -18.01 -3.66
C ARG A 160 -7.53 -16.59 -4.20
N LEU A 161 -6.50 -15.86 -3.79
CA LEU A 161 -6.21 -14.51 -4.27
C LEU A 161 -5.97 -14.50 -5.77
N GLU A 162 -5.20 -15.46 -6.28
CA GLU A 162 -4.93 -15.59 -7.70
C GLU A 162 -6.16 -15.96 -8.53
N ALA A 163 -7.04 -16.81 -7.99
CA ALA A 163 -8.27 -17.22 -8.68
C ALA A 163 -9.39 -16.18 -8.60
N GLU A 164 -9.60 -15.58 -7.43
CA GLU A 164 -10.74 -14.70 -7.13
C GLU A 164 -10.44 -13.23 -7.49
N ALA A 165 -9.19 -12.79 -7.41
CA ALA A 165 -8.76 -11.45 -7.80
C ALA A 165 -7.51 -11.54 -8.67
N PRO A 166 -7.60 -12.01 -9.92
CA PRO A 166 -6.44 -12.20 -10.78
C PRO A 166 -5.74 -10.88 -11.10
N THR A 167 -4.45 -10.92 -11.36
CA THR A 167 -3.68 -9.73 -11.77
C THR A 167 -4.03 -9.26 -13.18
N HIS A 168 -4.50 -10.17 -14.04
CA HIS A 168 -4.80 -9.92 -15.44
C HIS A 168 -6.10 -10.61 -15.86
N PHE A 169 -6.74 -10.05 -16.87
CA PHE A 169 -7.85 -10.63 -17.60
C PHE A 169 -7.36 -11.16 -18.95
N ASP A 170 -7.71 -12.41 -19.26
CA ASP A 170 -7.47 -13.00 -20.58
C ASP A 170 -8.66 -12.65 -21.50
N ALA A 171 -8.42 -11.73 -22.43
CA ALA A 171 -9.42 -11.28 -23.38
C ALA A 171 -9.65 -12.31 -24.50
N PRO A 172 -10.86 -12.35 -25.10
CA PRO A 172 -11.14 -13.22 -26.25
C PRO A 172 -10.22 -13.00 -27.46
N SER A 173 -9.58 -11.83 -27.55
CA SER A 173 -8.55 -11.53 -28.56
C SER A 173 -7.24 -12.31 -28.36
N GLY A 174 -7.08 -13.02 -27.23
CA GLY A 174 -5.84 -13.64 -26.78
C GLY A 174 -4.91 -12.70 -26.01
N SER A 175 -5.29 -11.43 -25.81
CA SER A 175 -4.50 -10.48 -25.02
C SER A 175 -4.67 -10.73 -23.52
N ARG A 176 -3.58 -10.58 -22.77
CA ARG A 176 -3.58 -10.61 -21.30
C ARG A 176 -3.45 -9.19 -20.76
N LEU A 177 -4.53 -8.66 -20.18
CA LEU A 177 -4.67 -7.24 -19.85
C LEU A 177 -4.67 -7.05 -18.33
N PRO A 178 -3.90 -6.08 -17.78
CA PRO A 178 -3.84 -5.87 -16.34
C PRO A 178 -5.17 -5.34 -15.80
N ILE A 179 -5.54 -5.80 -14.60
CA ILE A 179 -6.67 -5.27 -13.84
C ILE A 179 -6.13 -4.28 -12.79
N ASP A 180 -6.69 -3.08 -12.77
CA ASP A 180 -6.38 -2.03 -11.79
C ASP A 180 -7.35 -2.15 -10.60
N TYR A 181 -6.84 -2.46 -9.41
CA TYR A 181 -7.61 -2.61 -8.17
C TYR A 181 -7.58 -1.35 -7.29
N GLY A 182 -6.75 -0.35 -7.63
CA GLY A 182 -6.52 0.83 -6.80
C GLY A 182 -7.56 1.94 -6.95
N GLN A 183 -8.54 1.77 -7.83
CA GLN A 183 -9.59 2.78 -8.09
C GLN A 183 -10.71 2.72 -7.04
N GLU A 184 -11.17 3.88 -6.57
CA GLU A 184 -12.27 3.99 -5.59
C GLU A 184 -13.57 3.28 -6.05
N GLY A 185 -13.80 3.20 -7.37
CA GLY A 185 -14.97 2.56 -7.98
C GLY A 185 -14.91 1.03 -8.08
N GLY A 186 -13.83 0.42 -7.57
CA GLY A 186 -13.55 -1.01 -7.65
C GLY A 186 -12.66 -1.37 -8.85
N PRO A 187 -12.46 -2.67 -9.11
CA PRO A 187 -11.53 -3.16 -10.13
C PRO A 187 -11.92 -2.67 -11.53
N VAL A 188 -10.96 -2.07 -12.23
CA VAL A 188 -11.10 -1.53 -13.58
C VAL A 188 -10.23 -2.29 -14.56
N LEU A 189 -10.80 -2.62 -15.72
CA LEU A 189 -10.08 -3.18 -16.87
C LEU A 189 -10.10 -2.17 -18.01
N PRO A 190 -9.00 -1.44 -18.24
CA PRO A 190 -8.79 -0.68 -19.46
C PRO A 190 -8.60 -1.64 -20.63
N VAL A 191 -9.56 -1.64 -21.57
CA VAL A 191 -9.55 -2.58 -22.69
C VAL A 191 -10.07 -1.93 -23.95
N ARG A 192 -9.42 -2.18 -25.10
CA ARG A 192 -9.95 -1.71 -26.38
C ARG A 192 -11.22 -2.48 -26.72
N VAL A 193 -12.24 -1.77 -27.19
CA VAL A 193 -13.58 -2.34 -27.39
C VAL A 193 -13.58 -3.57 -28.33
N GLN A 194 -12.72 -3.57 -29.35
CA GLN A 194 -12.59 -4.70 -30.29
C GLN A 194 -12.02 -5.98 -29.68
N GLU A 195 -11.38 -5.90 -28.52
CA GLU A 195 -10.87 -7.07 -27.79
C GLU A 195 -11.96 -7.77 -26.99
N MET A 196 -13.09 -7.10 -26.78
CA MET A 196 -14.27 -7.61 -26.08
C MET A 196 -15.34 -8.18 -27.02
N PHE A 197 -15.13 -8.15 -28.34
CA PHE A 197 -16.05 -8.79 -29.28
C PHE A 197 -16.15 -10.30 -29.01
N GLY A 198 -17.31 -10.89 -29.32
CA GLY A 198 -17.57 -12.30 -29.04
C GLY A 198 -17.98 -12.59 -27.59
N LEU A 199 -17.91 -11.60 -26.69
CA LEU A 199 -18.42 -11.74 -25.32
C LEU A 199 -19.88 -11.31 -25.23
N ALA A 200 -20.74 -12.31 -25.07
CA ALA A 200 -22.16 -12.15 -24.77
C ALA A 200 -22.46 -12.09 -23.25
N VAL A 201 -21.47 -12.39 -22.40
CA VAL A 201 -21.58 -12.36 -20.93
C VAL A 201 -20.55 -11.39 -20.39
N HIS A 202 -20.95 -10.57 -19.42
CA HIS A 202 -20.05 -9.61 -18.80
C HIS A 202 -19.04 -10.32 -17.87
N PRO A 203 -17.74 -10.03 -17.98
CA PRO A 203 -16.73 -10.65 -17.12
C PRO A 203 -16.92 -10.21 -15.67
N SER A 204 -16.75 -11.17 -14.74
CA SER A 204 -16.88 -10.93 -13.31
C SER A 204 -15.72 -11.60 -12.57
N ILE A 205 -15.32 -11.02 -11.45
CA ILE A 205 -14.29 -11.54 -10.55
C ILE A 205 -14.91 -11.85 -9.17
N ALA A 206 -14.07 -12.25 -8.21
CA ALA A 206 -14.48 -12.67 -6.87
C ALA A 206 -15.51 -13.80 -6.89
N GLY A 207 -15.22 -14.86 -7.66
CA GLY A 207 -16.13 -16.00 -7.84
C GLY A 207 -17.44 -15.63 -8.56
N GLY A 208 -17.41 -14.62 -9.43
CA GLY A 208 -18.58 -14.15 -10.19
C GLY A 208 -19.48 -13.14 -9.45
N ARG A 209 -19.09 -12.71 -8.25
CA ARG A 209 -19.89 -11.79 -7.42
C ARG A 209 -19.72 -10.33 -7.80
N VAL A 210 -18.58 -9.95 -8.39
CA VAL A 210 -18.28 -8.56 -8.71
C VAL A 210 -18.09 -8.41 -10.22
N PRO A 211 -18.97 -7.67 -10.92
CA PRO A 211 -18.78 -7.36 -12.34
C PRO A 211 -17.56 -6.45 -12.52
N LEU A 212 -16.71 -6.78 -13.49
CA LEU A 212 -15.48 -6.04 -13.74
C LEU A 212 -15.79 -4.72 -14.45
N THR A 213 -15.36 -3.59 -13.91
CA THR A 213 -15.60 -2.30 -14.57
C THR A 213 -14.78 -2.24 -15.85
N LEU A 214 -15.43 -2.20 -17.01
CA LEU A 214 -14.76 -2.10 -18.30
C LEU A 214 -14.60 -0.63 -18.67
N ALA A 215 -13.38 -0.14 -18.71
CA ALA A 215 -13.04 1.14 -19.33
C ALA A 215 -12.74 0.87 -20.81
N LEU A 216 -13.78 0.94 -21.64
CA LEU A 216 -13.70 0.65 -23.07
C LEU A 216 -12.96 1.78 -23.81
N LEU A 217 -11.92 1.38 -24.54
CA LEU A 217 -11.01 2.27 -25.25
C LEU A 217 -11.14 2.12 -26.77
N SER A 218 -10.78 3.20 -27.48
CA SER A 218 -10.61 3.19 -28.92
C SER A 218 -9.31 2.48 -29.34
N PRO A 219 -9.10 2.22 -30.64
CA PRO A 219 -7.83 1.69 -31.14
C PRO A 219 -6.61 2.54 -30.75
N ALA A 220 -6.80 3.85 -30.54
CA ALA A 220 -5.78 4.79 -30.09
C ALA A 220 -5.74 4.97 -28.56
N HIS A 221 -6.31 4.03 -27.79
CA HIS A 221 -6.35 4.04 -26.33
C HIS A 221 -7.05 5.27 -25.73
N ARG A 222 -8.00 5.88 -26.46
CA ARG A 222 -8.82 6.97 -25.93
C ARG A 222 -10.08 6.40 -25.26
N PRO A 223 -10.50 6.91 -24.09
CA PRO A 223 -11.75 6.49 -23.46
C PRO A 223 -12.95 6.68 -24.38
N ILE A 224 -13.82 5.68 -24.42
CA ILE A 224 -15.10 5.70 -25.15
C ILE A 224 -16.26 5.60 -24.17
N GLN A 225 -16.26 4.55 -23.34
CA GLN A 225 -17.37 4.23 -22.45
C GLN A 225 -16.83 3.50 -21.21
N ILE A 226 -17.46 3.73 -20.06
CA ILE A 226 -17.28 2.89 -18.88
C ILE A 226 -18.56 2.07 -18.69
N THR A 227 -18.44 0.76 -18.48
CA THR A 227 -19.61 -0.11 -18.25
C THR A 227 -19.33 -1.25 -17.26
N LYS A 228 -20.36 -1.60 -16.47
CA LYS A 228 -20.45 -2.83 -15.66
C LYS A 228 -21.48 -3.83 -16.23
N ASP A 229 -22.02 -3.53 -17.41
CA ASP A 229 -22.92 -4.40 -18.17
C ASP A 229 -22.58 -4.29 -19.66
N LEU A 230 -21.76 -5.24 -20.11
CA LEU A 230 -21.29 -5.30 -21.50
C LEU A 230 -22.44 -5.68 -22.47
N PRO A 231 -23.30 -6.67 -22.16
CA PRO A 231 -24.47 -6.98 -22.98
C PRO A 231 -25.46 -5.81 -23.16
N GLN A 232 -25.67 -5.00 -22.13
CA GLN A 232 -26.50 -3.79 -22.23
C GLN A 232 -25.83 -2.75 -23.12
N PHE A 233 -24.51 -2.55 -22.99
CA PHE A 233 -23.75 -1.66 -23.87
C PHE A 233 -23.89 -2.06 -25.34
N TRP A 234 -23.76 -3.36 -25.66
CA TRP A 234 -23.92 -3.89 -27.01
C TRP A 234 -25.29 -3.63 -27.62
N ARG A 235 -26.36 -3.79 -26.83
CA ARG A 235 -27.74 -3.56 -27.29
C ARG A 235 -28.14 -2.09 -27.33
N GLY A 236 -27.48 -1.25 -26.53
CA GLY A 236 -27.77 0.17 -26.39
C GLY A 236 -26.81 1.06 -27.17
N SER A 237 -25.90 1.71 -26.45
CA SER A 237 -25.04 2.78 -26.95
C SER A 237 -23.98 2.33 -27.97
N TRP A 238 -23.78 1.03 -28.19
CA TRP A 238 -22.86 0.53 -29.21
C TRP A 238 -23.16 1.09 -30.60
N ARG A 239 -24.43 1.26 -30.99
CA ARG A 239 -24.79 1.75 -32.32
C ARG A 239 -24.18 3.13 -32.63
N GLU A 240 -24.20 4.03 -31.65
CA GLU A 240 -23.66 5.38 -31.76
C GLU A 240 -22.13 5.37 -31.71
N VAL A 241 -21.55 4.62 -30.77
CA VAL A 241 -20.11 4.42 -30.67
C VAL A 241 -19.54 3.85 -31.97
N ARG A 242 -20.19 2.83 -32.54
CA ARG A 242 -19.82 2.20 -33.81
C ARG A 242 -19.80 3.22 -34.95
N ALA A 243 -20.80 4.11 -35.03
CA ALA A 243 -20.88 5.13 -36.08
C ALA A 243 -19.71 6.12 -36.00
N ASP A 244 -19.41 6.64 -34.80
CA ASP A 244 -18.26 7.55 -34.58
C ASP A 244 -16.93 6.84 -34.85
N MET A 245 -16.76 5.62 -34.30
CA MET A 245 -15.53 4.85 -34.44
C MET A 245 -15.26 4.42 -35.89
N ARG A 246 -16.29 4.11 -36.67
CA ARG A 246 -16.15 3.80 -38.10
C ARG A 246 -15.64 4.99 -38.90
N GLY A 247 -16.03 6.21 -38.56
CA GLY A 247 -15.53 7.44 -39.18
C GLY A 247 -14.06 7.72 -38.82
N ARG A 248 -13.72 7.63 -37.53
CA ARG A 248 -12.36 7.93 -37.05
C ARG A 248 -11.33 6.85 -37.36
N TYR A 249 -11.75 5.58 -37.39
CA TYR A 249 -10.87 4.42 -37.50
C TYR A 249 -11.37 3.43 -38.59
N PRO A 250 -11.42 3.82 -39.87
CA PRO A 250 -12.06 3.04 -40.93
C PRO A 250 -11.37 1.70 -41.25
N LYS A 251 -10.12 1.50 -40.80
CA LYS A 251 -9.35 0.26 -41.00
C LYS A 251 -9.65 -0.84 -39.97
N HIS A 252 -10.44 -0.54 -38.95
CA HIS A 252 -10.78 -1.47 -37.87
C HIS A 252 -12.18 -2.09 -38.09
N PRO A 253 -12.44 -3.30 -37.57
CA PRO A 253 -13.76 -3.91 -37.64
C PRO A 253 -14.73 -3.24 -36.67
N TRP A 254 -15.92 -2.88 -37.19
CA TRP A 254 -17.01 -2.23 -36.45
C TRP A 254 -18.32 -3.00 -36.70
N PRO A 255 -18.47 -4.20 -36.12
CA PRO A 255 -19.59 -5.11 -36.39
C PRO A 255 -20.93 -4.53 -35.92
N GLU A 256 -22.01 -4.96 -36.58
CA GLU A 256 -23.37 -4.65 -36.14
C GLU A 256 -23.75 -5.47 -34.91
N ASP A 257 -23.35 -6.74 -34.89
CA ASP A 257 -23.45 -7.63 -33.73
C ASP A 257 -22.05 -7.86 -33.12
N PRO A 258 -21.63 -7.04 -32.13
CA PRO A 258 -20.34 -7.21 -31.48
C PRO A 258 -20.28 -8.44 -30.57
N ALA A 259 -21.42 -8.96 -30.10
CA ALA A 259 -21.47 -10.12 -29.21
C ALA A 259 -21.15 -11.44 -29.95
N GLN A 260 -21.29 -11.46 -31.28
CA GLN A 260 -20.98 -12.63 -32.14
C GLN A 260 -19.78 -12.39 -33.07
N ALA A 261 -19.15 -11.22 -33.00
CA ALA A 261 -18.01 -10.89 -33.85
C ALA A 261 -16.69 -11.47 -33.30
N PRO A 262 -15.73 -11.84 -34.18
CA PRO A 262 -14.42 -12.27 -33.72
C PRO A 262 -13.66 -11.12 -33.07
N ALA A 263 -13.16 -11.35 -31.85
CA ALA A 263 -12.26 -10.41 -31.18
C ALA A 263 -10.94 -10.26 -31.93
N THR A 264 -10.38 -9.05 -31.88
CA THR A 264 -9.08 -8.79 -32.46
C THR A 264 -8.33 -7.70 -31.71
N SER A 265 -7.03 -7.92 -31.52
CA SER A 265 -6.10 -6.90 -31.03
C SER A 265 -5.46 -6.09 -32.17
N ARG A 266 -5.73 -6.45 -33.44
CA ARG A 266 -5.07 -5.91 -34.64
C ARG A 266 -6.04 -5.15 -35.54
N ALA A 267 -5.50 -4.24 -36.35
CA ALA A 267 -6.22 -3.71 -37.51
C ALA A 267 -6.39 -4.83 -38.57
N LYS A 268 -7.38 -4.68 -39.47
CA LYS A 268 -7.61 -5.65 -40.55
C LYS A 268 -6.29 -5.89 -41.33
N PRO A 269 -5.86 -7.14 -41.57
CA PRO A 269 -4.72 -7.40 -42.44
C PRO A 269 -4.97 -6.78 -43.81
N ARG A 270 -3.93 -6.18 -44.43
CA ARG A 270 -3.99 -5.85 -45.86
C ARG A 270 -4.16 -7.17 -46.61
N GLY A 271 -5.26 -7.27 -47.38
CA GLY A 271 -5.66 -8.35 -48.28
C GLY A 271 -4.85 -9.65 -48.29
N THR A 272 -5.53 -10.76 -47.98
CA THR A 272 -5.43 -11.93 -48.87
C THR A 272 -6.53 -11.84 -49.90
#